data_AF-A0A950XQH8-F1
#
_entry.id   AF-A0A950XQH8-F1
#
_cell.length_a   1.000
_cell.length_b   1.000
_cell.length_c   1.000
_cell.angle_alpha   90.00
_cell.angle_beta   90.00
_cell.angle_gamma   90.00
#
_symmetry.space_group_name_H-M   'P 1'
#
loop_
_entity.id
_entity.type
_entity.pdbx_description
1 polymer ?
#
loop_
_entity_poly.entity_id
_entity_poly.type
_entity_poly.pdbx_seq_one_letter_code
_entity_poly.pdbx_strand_id
1 'polypeptide(L)'
;MREPRNIDDETAAYILHTRRPFEDLRQAAAQLAGILVLNASGANTASPDHPLVRTAAELHCSALEEVQHTRPTPRVNRHHRSLLEAASALAEALAAVRQDPDIDPVLVPLRRAYAHLQNAANTLPGFEMVSFEQGCCALHTQTRTQS
;
A
#
# COMPACT_ATOMS: atom_id res chain seq x y z
N MET A 1 -25.46 -15.21 -21.16
CA MET A 1 -24.13 -14.79 -21.65
C MET A 1 -23.82 -13.45 -21.01
N ARG A 2 -22.74 -13.32 -20.21
CA ARG A 2 -22.25 -12.01 -19.75
C ARG A 2 -21.25 -11.53 -20.79
N GLU A 3 -21.53 -10.40 -21.46
CA GLU A 3 -20.56 -9.74 -22.32
C GLU A 3 -19.27 -9.44 -21.51
N PRO A 4 -18.07 -9.60 -22.11
CA PRO A 4 -16.85 -9.13 -21.48
C PRO A 4 -17.04 -7.64 -21.21
N ARG A 5 -16.86 -7.22 -19.95
CA ARG A 5 -16.89 -5.80 -19.56
C ARG A 5 -15.84 -5.07 -20.38
N ASN A 6 -16.23 -4.52 -21.52
CA ASN A 6 -15.31 -3.83 -22.40
C ASN A 6 -14.80 -2.59 -21.64
N ILE A 7 -13.50 -2.58 -21.39
CA ILE A 7 -12.80 -1.45 -20.77
C ILE A 7 -12.59 -0.47 -21.91
N ASP A 8 -13.19 0.72 -21.80
CA ASP A 8 -12.94 1.79 -22.77
C ASP A 8 -11.50 2.31 -22.66
N ASP A 9 -11.02 2.94 -23.73
CA ASP A 9 -9.63 3.42 -23.83
C ASP A 9 -9.29 4.43 -22.72
N GLU A 10 -10.26 5.23 -22.29
CA GLU A 10 -10.09 6.22 -21.22
C GLU A 10 -9.86 5.55 -19.85
N THR A 11 -10.65 4.51 -19.56
CA THR A 11 -10.47 3.67 -18.37
C THR A 11 -9.15 2.89 -18.45
N ALA A 12 -8.77 2.38 -19.61
CA ALA A 12 -7.50 1.69 -19.81
C ALA A 12 -6.31 2.63 -19.59
N ALA A 13 -6.36 3.85 -20.13
CA ALA A 13 -5.34 4.89 -19.92
C ALA A 13 -5.22 5.27 -18.44
N TYR A 14 -6.36 5.45 -17.75
CA TYR A 14 -6.38 5.70 -16.31
C TYR A 14 -5.72 4.56 -15.52
N ILE A 15 -6.06 3.29 -15.83
CA ILE A 15 -5.48 2.12 -15.16
C ILE A 15 -3.96 2.11 -15.35
N LEU A 16 -3.48 2.32 -16.58
CA LEU A 16 -2.06 2.34 -16.89
C LEU A 16 -1.32 3.45 -16.13
N HIS A 17 -1.94 4.63 -16.02
CA HIS A 17 -1.33 5.77 -15.34
C HIS A 17 -1.32 5.60 -13.81
N THR A 18 -2.34 4.98 -13.23
CA THR A 18 -2.49 4.86 -11.76
C THR A 18 -1.88 3.59 -11.16
N ARG A 19 -1.38 2.67 -11.98
CA ARG A 19 -0.67 1.45 -11.52
C ARG A 19 0.54 1.74 -10.66
N ARG A 20 1.40 2.66 -11.12
CA ARG A 20 2.61 3.03 -10.40
C ARG A 20 2.32 3.67 -9.04
N PRO A 21 1.48 4.71 -8.93
CA PRO A 21 1.19 5.30 -7.63
C PRO A 21 0.47 4.33 -6.69
N PHE A 22 -0.37 3.41 -7.19
CA PHE A 22 -0.92 2.34 -6.36
C PHE A 22 0.19 1.46 -5.75
N GLU A 23 1.15 1.04 -6.57
CA GLU A 23 2.26 0.19 -6.15
C GLU A 23 3.18 0.90 -5.16
N ASP A 24 3.46 2.19 -5.38
CA ASP A 24 4.27 3.00 -4.49
C ASP A 24 3.59 3.19 -3.12
N LEU A 25 2.26 3.43 -3.09
CA LEU A 25 1.49 3.47 -1.83
C LEU A 25 1.49 2.11 -1.12
N ARG A 26 1.35 1.01 -1.87
CA ARG A 26 1.42 -0.36 -1.32
C ARG A 26 2.79 -0.65 -0.71
N GLN A 27 3.85 -0.22 -1.39
CA GLN A 27 5.22 -0.41 -0.92
C GLN A 27 5.51 0.45 0.32
N ALA A 28 5.05 1.70 0.36
CA ALA A 28 5.16 2.55 1.54
C ALA A 28 4.45 1.92 2.75
N ALA A 29 3.24 1.38 2.55
CA ALA A 29 2.51 0.66 3.60
C ALA A 29 3.28 -0.57 4.11
N ALA A 30 3.89 -1.36 3.21
CA ALA A 30 4.69 -2.52 3.57
C ALA A 30 5.96 -2.15 4.36
N GLN A 31 6.62 -1.05 3.99
CA GLN A 31 7.79 -0.55 4.71
C GLN A 31 7.45 -0.12 6.15
N LEU A 32 6.32 0.58 6.34
CA LEU A 32 5.82 0.93 7.68
C LEU A 32 5.45 -0.31 8.49
N ALA A 33 4.79 -1.30 7.89
CA ALA A 33 4.51 -2.57 8.56
C ALA A 33 5.81 -3.27 9.01
N GLY A 34 6.84 -3.26 8.16
CA GLY A 34 8.16 -3.78 8.50
C GLY A 34 8.80 -3.08 9.71
N ILE A 35 8.65 -1.76 9.82
CA ILE A 35 9.13 -1.00 10.98
C ILE A 35 8.40 -1.40 12.25
N LEU A 36 7.08 -1.59 12.21
CA LEU A 36 6.32 -2.04 13.37
C LEU A 36 6.74 -3.44 13.82
N VAL A 37 7.03 -4.34 12.87
CA VAL A 37 7.57 -5.69 13.18
C VAL A 37 8.95 -5.60 13.83
N LEU A 38 9.85 -4.75 13.30
CA LEU A 38 11.16 -4.51 13.90
C LEU A 38 11.04 -3.96 15.33
N ASN A 39 10.15 -2.99 15.55
CA ASN A 39 9.92 -2.42 16.87
C ASN A 39 9.36 -3.47 17.85
N ALA A 40 8.36 -4.24 17.42
CA ALA A 40 7.78 -5.33 18.21
C ALA A 40 8.79 -6.43 18.58
N SER A 41 9.81 -6.64 17.74
CA SER A 41 10.87 -7.62 18.01
C SER A 41 11.94 -7.13 19.00
N GLY A 42 11.87 -5.87 19.45
CA GLY A 42 12.89 -5.25 20.30
C GLY A 42 14.20 -4.97 19.58
N ALA A 43 14.19 -4.96 18.24
CA ALA A 43 15.36 -4.57 17.46
C ALA A 43 15.62 -3.07 17.69
N ASN A 44 16.81 -2.74 18.18
CA ASN A 44 17.23 -1.35 18.46
C ASN A 44 17.46 -0.50 17.18
N THR A 45 16.83 -0.90 16.06
CA THR A 45 16.91 -0.26 14.75
C THR A 45 15.62 0.45 14.37
N ALA A 46 14.52 0.25 15.10
CA ALA A 46 13.29 1.01 14.89
C ALA A 46 13.45 2.45 15.43
N SER A 47 13.86 3.35 14.55
CA SER A 47 14.02 4.78 14.82
C SER A 47 13.19 5.62 13.84
N PRO A 48 12.69 6.80 14.23
CA PRO A 48 12.08 7.77 13.32
C PRO A 48 12.94 8.09 12.09
N ASP A 49 14.27 8.05 12.23
CA ASP A 49 15.24 8.31 11.17
C ASP A 49 15.64 7.06 10.38
N HIS A 50 14.95 5.93 10.60
CA HIS A 50 15.26 4.69 9.91
C HIS A 50 15.11 4.87 8.39
N PRO A 51 16.06 4.36 7.57
CA PRO A 51 16.03 4.55 6.11
C PRO A 51 14.70 4.13 5.46
N LEU A 52 14.03 3.08 5.96
CA LEU A 52 12.72 2.67 5.46
C LEU A 52 11.60 3.69 5.70
N VAL A 53 11.64 4.45 6.80
CA VAL A 53 10.66 5.53 7.06
C VAL A 53 10.86 6.65 6.04
N ARG A 54 12.12 6.98 5.73
CA ARG A 54 12.44 7.99 4.71
C ARG A 54 11.97 7.53 3.32
N THR A 55 12.32 6.33 2.89
CA THR A 55 11.89 5.80 1.59
C THR A 55 10.36 5.68 1.50
N ALA A 56 9.67 5.30 2.58
CA ALA A 56 8.22 5.24 2.60
C ALA A 56 7.58 6.63 2.40
N ALA A 57 8.18 7.67 2.99
CA ALA A 57 7.72 9.04 2.82
C ALA A 57 7.95 9.56 1.38
N GLU A 58 9.08 9.22 0.76
CA GLU A 58 9.39 9.58 -0.63
C GLU A 58 8.40 8.93 -1.61
N LEU A 59 8.16 7.62 -1.45
CA LEU A 59 7.17 6.86 -2.23
C LEU A 59 5.77 7.46 -2.07
N HIS A 60 5.38 7.75 -0.83
CA HIS A 60 4.09 8.37 -0.53
C HIS A 60 3.93 9.73 -1.21
N CYS A 61 4.94 10.61 -1.13
CA CYS A 61 4.90 11.95 -1.70
C CYS A 61 4.73 11.89 -3.22
N SER A 62 5.57 11.11 -3.91
CA SER A 62 5.50 10.94 -5.36
C SER A 62 4.15 10.35 -5.78
N ALA A 63 3.67 9.32 -5.08
CA ALA A 63 2.42 8.67 -5.42
C ALA A 63 1.21 9.59 -5.20
N LEU A 64 1.19 10.34 -4.11
CA LEU A 64 0.11 11.29 -3.83
C LEU A 64 0.05 12.39 -4.89
N GLU A 65 1.20 12.95 -5.26
CA GLU A 65 1.29 13.94 -6.33
C GLU A 65 0.75 13.38 -7.64
N GLU A 66 1.18 12.19 -8.07
CA GLU A 66 0.69 11.56 -9.30
C GLU A 66 -0.82 11.30 -9.28
N VAL A 67 -1.36 10.80 -8.15
CA VAL A 67 -2.81 10.59 -8.00
C VAL A 67 -3.56 11.90 -8.09
N GLN A 68 -3.08 12.97 -7.44
CA GLN A 68 -3.76 14.28 -7.47
C GLN A 68 -3.77 14.92 -8.86
N HIS A 69 -2.71 14.71 -9.67
CA HIS A 69 -2.66 15.21 -11.04
C HIS A 69 -3.46 14.37 -12.03
N THR A 70 -3.83 13.14 -11.65
CA THR A 70 -4.68 12.27 -12.47
C THR A 70 -6.13 12.76 -12.45
N ARG A 71 -6.74 12.98 -13.62
CA ARG A 71 -8.16 13.33 -13.72
C ARG A 71 -9.02 12.08 -13.84
N PRO A 72 -9.87 11.74 -12.85
CA PRO A 72 -10.75 10.59 -12.95
C PRO A 72 -12.00 10.91 -13.77
N THR A 73 -12.48 9.91 -14.51
CA THR A 73 -13.83 9.91 -15.08
C THR A 73 -14.84 9.43 -14.04
N PRO A 74 -16.16 9.64 -14.25
CA PRO A 74 -17.18 9.08 -13.38
C PRO A 74 -17.06 7.55 -13.16
N ARG A 75 -16.57 6.82 -14.18
CA ARG A 75 -16.42 5.36 -14.15
C ARG A 75 -15.31 4.88 -13.21
N VAL A 76 -14.24 5.66 -13.06
CA VAL A 76 -13.08 5.33 -12.21
C VAL A 76 -13.03 6.13 -10.90
N ASN A 77 -14.01 7.01 -10.66
CA ASN A 77 -14.03 7.88 -9.49
C ASN A 77 -13.95 7.11 -8.15
N ARG A 78 -14.64 5.97 -8.04
CA ARG A 78 -14.57 5.12 -6.83
C ARG A 78 -13.14 4.62 -6.56
N HIS A 79 -12.43 4.20 -7.60
CA HIS A 79 -11.04 3.76 -7.49
C HIS A 79 -10.14 4.93 -7.08
N HIS A 80 -10.27 6.05 -7.78
CA HIS A 80 -9.50 7.25 -7.52
C HIS A 80 -9.67 7.76 -6.08
N ARG A 81 -10.92 7.81 -5.58
CA ARG A 81 -11.19 8.17 -4.19
C ARG A 81 -10.51 7.21 -3.21
N SER A 82 -10.53 5.91 -3.49
CA SER A 82 -9.86 4.91 -2.64
C SER A 82 -8.34 5.12 -2.58
N LEU A 83 -7.70 5.54 -3.69
CA LEU A 83 -6.27 5.90 -3.69
C LEU A 83 -5.98 7.13 -2.83
N LEU A 84 -6.81 8.18 -2.94
CA LEU A 84 -6.67 9.39 -2.13
C LEU A 84 -6.86 9.11 -0.63
N GLU A 85 -7.86 8.30 -0.29
CA GLU A 85 -8.12 7.88 1.10
C GLU A 85 -6.96 7.02 1.65
N ALA A 86 -6.40 6.12 0.83
CA ALA A 86 -5.22 5.34 1.20
C ALA A 86 -4.01 6.24 1.45
N ALA A 87 -3.74 7.19 0.56
CA ALA A 87 -2.64 8.14 0.70
C ALA A 87 -2.82 9.04 1.94
N SER A 88 -4.04 9.49 2.24
CA SER A 88 -4.32 10.26 3.46
C SER A 88 -4.03 9.44 4.73
N ALA A 89 -4.50 8.19 4.79
CA ALA A 89 -4.25 7.32 5.93
C ALA A 89 -2.76 6.96 6.07
N LEU A 90 -2.02 6.82 4.96
CA LEU A 90 -0.56 6.64 5.01
C LEU A 90 0.18 7.88 5.52
N ALA A 91 -0.28 9.08 5.18
CA ALA A 91 0.28 10.30 5.73
C ALA A 91 0.11 10.36 7.25
N GLU A 92 -1.06 9.95 7.77
CA GLU A 92 -1.31 9.82 9.21
C GLU A 92 -0.32 8.82 9.87
N ALA A 93 -0.11 7.65 9.25
CA ALA A 93 0.83 6.64 9.75
C ALA A 93 2.29 7.12 9.71
N LEU A 94 2.70 7.81 8.63
CA LEU A 94 4.02 8.42 8.49
C LEU A 94 4.27 9.53 9.51
N ALA A 95 3.24 10.32 9.82
CA ALA A 95 3.34 11.33 10.86
C ALA A 95 3.50 10.68 12.23
N ALA A 96 2.72 9.65 12.54
CA ALA A 96 2.80 8.92 13.80
C ALA A 96 4.19 8.31 14.03
N VAL A 97 4.74 7.57 13.05
CA VAL A 97 6.04 6.88 13.21
C VAL A 97 7.22 7.86 13.39
N ARG A 98 7.08 9.10 12.89
CA ARG A 98 8.09 10.15 13.06
C ARG A 98 8.05 10.79 14.45
N GLN A 99 6.90 10.80 15.10
CA GLN A 99 6.76 11.35 16.46
C GLN A 99 7.20 10.32 17.50
N ASP A 100 6.70 9.09 17.36
CA ASP A 100 7.03 7.97 18.22
C ASP A 100 6.79 6.68 17.42
N PRO A 101 7.81 5.81 17.25
CA PRO A 101 7.63 4.54 16.55
C PRO A 101 6.78 3.53 17.33
N ASP A 102 6.19 3.89 18.48
CA ASP A 102 5.21 3.06 19.19
C ASP A 102 4.16 2.48 18.24
N ILE A 103 3.80 1.23 18.49
CA ILE A 103 3.08 0.38 17.54
C ILE A 103 1.65 0.87 17.36
N ASP A 104 0.97 1.21 18.46
CA ASP A 104 -0.45 1.54 18.47
C ASP A 104 -0.82 2.79 17.64
N PRO A 105 -0.13 3.95 17.78
CA PRO A 105 -0.48 5.14 17.01
C PRO A 105 -0.23 4.98 15.50
N VAL A 106 0.72 4.13 15.09
CA VAL A 106 1.02 3.87 13.67
C VAL A 106 0.09 2.81 13.08
N LEU A 107 -0.29 1.79 13.86
CA LEU A 107 -1.01 0.61 13.37
C LEU A 107 -2.44 0.92 12.92
N VAL A 108 -3.15 1.80 13.63
CA VAL A 108 -4.54 2.18 13.29
C VAL A 108 -4.63 2.86 11.91
N PRO A 109 -3.90 3.95 11.63
CA PRO A 109 -3.92 4.57 10.31
C PRO A 109 -3.35 3.64 9.22
N LEU A 110 -2.34 2.83 9.53
CA LEU A 110 -1.80 1.86 8.57
C LEU A 110 -2.84 0.80 8.15
N ARG A 111 -3.63 0.27 9.08
CA ARG A 111 -4.73 -0.66 8.75
C ARG A 111 -5.80 -0.01 7.87
N ARG A 112 -6.13 1.26 8.13
CA ARG A 112 -7.05 2.03 7.27
C ARG A 112 -6.48 2.18 5.86
N ALA A 113 -5.21 2.54 5.73
CA ALA A 113 -4.56 2.61 4.42
C ALA A 113 -4.65 1.29 3.65
N TYR A 114 -4.34 0.17 4.29
CA TYR A 114 -4.48 -1.17 3.69
C TYR A 114 -5.92 -1.46 3.23
N ALA A 115 -6.93 -1.10 4.01
CA ALA A 115 -8.32 -1.28 3.64
C ALA A 115 -8.70 -0.46 2.39
N HIS A 116 -8.23 0.79 2.28
CA HIS A 116 -8.47 1.62 1.10
C HIS A 116 -7.72 1.10 -0.14
N LEU A 117 -6.48 0.63 0.00
CA LEU A 117 -5.75 -0.04 -1.09
C LEU A 117 -6.47 -1.32 -1.55
N GLN A 118 -6.97 -2.12 -0.63
CA GLN A 118 -7.77 -3.30 -0.96
C GLN A 118 -9.07 -2.93 -1.69
N ASN A 119 -9.72 -1.85 -1.28
CA ASN A 119 -10.90 -1.34 -1.98
C ASN A 119 -10.57 -0.85 -3.40
N ALA A 120 -9.43 -0.17 -3.58
CA ALA A 120 -8.93 0.21 -4.91
C ALA A 120 -8.72 -1.03 -5.78
N ALA A 121 -7.97 -2.03 -5.28
CA ALA A 121 -7.69 -3.28 -5.98
C ALA A 121 -8.96 -4.05 -6.40
N ASN A 122 -10.00 -4.00 -5.57
CA ASN A 122 -11.29 -4.66 -5.88
C ASN A 122 -12.18 -3.85 -6.84
N THR A 123 -11.86 -2.58 -7.12
CA THR A 123 -12.69 -1.71 -7.95
C THR A 123 -12.36 -1.82 -9.44
N LEU A 124 -11.08 -1.95 -9.78
CA LEU A 124 -10.61 -2.03 -11.16
C LEU A 124 -9.64 -3.20 -11.32
N PRO A 125 -9.60 -3.84 -12.50
CA PRO A 125 -8.62 -4.89 -12.78
C PRO A 125 -7.22 -4.30 -12.92
N GLY A 126 -6.20 -5.13 -12.70
CA GLY A 126 -4.80 -4.76 -12.89
C GLY A 126 -4.14 -4.10 -11.67
N PHE A 127 -4.77 -4.24 -10.50
CA PHE A 127 -4.28 -3.84 -9.19
C PHE A 127 -4.41 -5.04 -8.25
N GLU A 128 -3.32 -5.41 -7.59
CA GLU A 128 -3.30 -6.60 -6.74
C GLU A 128 -2.78 -6.26 -5.35
N MET A 129 -3.49 -6.72 -4.33
CA MET A 129 -2.97 -6.77 -2.98
C MET A 129 -2.34 -8.14 -2.77
N VAL A 130 -1.06 -8.17 -2.42
CA VAL A 130 -0.43 -9.42 -2.00
C VAL A 130 -0.96 -9.76 -0.62
N SER A 131 -1.74 -10.84 -0.50
CA SER A 131 -2.04 -11.42 0.81
C SER A 131 -0.76 -12.04 1.37
N PHE A 132 -0.29 -11.52 2.50
CA PHE A 132 0.89 -12.07 3.20
C PHE A 132 0.67 -13.51 3.69
N GLU A 133 -0.55 -14.05 3.64
CA GLU A 133 -0.87 -15.43 4.00
C GLU A 133 -0.16 -16.46 3.10
N GLN A 134 0.23 -16.09 1.87
CA GLN A 134 0.94 -17.00 0.97
C GLN A 134 2.48 -16.95 1.11
N GLY A 135 3.03 -16.00 1.88
CA GLY A 135 4.46 -15.87 2.12
C GLY A 135 5.03 -16.88 3.14
N CYS A 136 4.19 -17.38 4.05
CA CYS A 136 4.62 -18.34 5.07
C CYS A 136 4.78 -19.78 4.54
N CYS A 137 4.19 -20.13 3.40
CA CYS A 137 4.28 -21.49 2.85
C CYS A 137 5.62 -21.81 2.17
N ALA A 138 6.40 -20.80 1.77
CA ALA A 138 7.73 -20.99 1.17
C ALA A 138 8.82 -21.31 2.21
N LEU A 139 8.64 -20.87 3.46
CA LEU A 139 9.60 -21.12 4.56
C LEU A 139 9.37 -22.47 5.26
N HIS A 140 8.15 -23.01 5.29
CA HIS A 140 7.89 -24.32 5.90
C HIS A 140 8.24 -25.52 5.02
N THR A 141 8.39 -25.33 3.70
CA THR A 141 8.73 -26.44 2.79
C THR A 141 10.23 -26.70 2.72
N GLN A 142 11.08 -25.73 3.11
CA GLN A 142 12.55 -25.91 3.02
C GLN A 142 13.19 -26.58 4.24
N THR A 143 12.44 -26.86 5.32
CA THR A 143 12.99 -27.51 6.53
C THR A 143 12.62 -28.99 6.66
N ARG A 144 12.05 -29.62 5.63
CA ARG A 144 11.78 -31.07 5.62
C ARG A 144 12.45 -31.78 4.43
N THR A 145 13.76 -31.59 4.34
CA THR A 145 14.64 -32.54 3.64
C THR A 145 15.94 -32.66 4.43
N GLN A 146 15.89 -33.40 5.54
CA GLN A 146 17.07 -33.99 6.17
C GLN A 146 16.78 -35.47 6.44
N SER A 147 17.86 -36.25 6.36
CA SER A 147 18.02 -37.68 6.66
C SER A 147 17.91 -38.61 5.46
#